data_AF-A0A9P5X585-F1
#
_entry.id   AF-A0A9P5X585-F1
#
_cell.length_a   1.000
_cell.length_b   1.000
_cell.length_c   1.000
_cell.angle_alpha   90.00
_cell.angle_beta   90.00
_cell.angle_gamma   90.00
#
_symmetry.space_group_name_H-M   'P 1'
#
loop_
_entity.id
_entity.type
_entity.pdbx_description
1 polymer ?
#
loop_
_entity_poly.entity_id
_entity_poly.type
_entity_poly.pdbx_seq_one_letter_code
_entity_poly.pdbx_strand_id
1 'polypeptide(L)'
;MTVPHFRDCSILTTYTPHHTRIYELIVRQEPKQARMCGVGGKADRRPIDPPPIVQLRVIDPHTNSSSVSTSSASAPPSTAGGSSSSHTPPSTPPPPTAATHSHYPNHEPGPPSDPAAYAQSYLQNPYYFMFASLAKPDDDAELHWLKDGRTRCTTGSVVSSLYHLKDPQHNNEDAGFFVFPDLSVRTEGSYRLKLSLFEVVG
;
A
#
# COMPACT_ATOMS: atom_id res chain seq x y z
N MET A 1 21.59 32.09 -3.62
CA MET A 1 20.43 31.27 -3.99
C MET A 1 20.38 30.13 -3.00
N THR A 2 19.40 30.17 -2.11
CA THR A 2 19.31 29.24 -0.98
C THR A 2 18.53 28.01 -1.44
N VAL A 3 19.18 26.85 -1.42
CA VAL A 3 18.58 25.56 -1.81
C VAL A 3 17.53 25.19 -0.77
N PRO A 4 16.27 24.91 -1.16
CA PRO A 4 15.29 24.43 -0.21
C PRO A 4 15.74 23.15 0.49
N HIS A 5 15.66 23.16 1.82
CA HIS A 5 16.07 22.07 2.70
C HIS A 5 14.87 21.51 3.44
N PHE A 6 14.74 20.18 3.43
CA PHE A 6 13.63 19.48 4.08
C PHE A 6 14.05 18.97 5.46
N ARG A 7 13.20 19.18 6.45
CA ARG A 7 13.38 18.65 7.81
C ARG A 7 12.30 17.61 8.10
N ASP A 8 12.46 16.38 7.65
CA ASP A 8 11.52 15.27 7.84
C ASP A 8 10.12 15.48 7.22
N CYS A 9 9.39 14.39 6.98
CA CYS A 9 8.00 14.46 6.57
C CYS A 9 7.05 14.45 7.78
N SER A 10 5.95 15.21 7.72
CA SER A 10 4.85 15.09 8.69
C SER A 10 3.70 14.29 8.08
N ILE A 11 3.24 13.28 8.83
CA ILE A 11 2.21 12.33 8.42
C ILE A 11 0.92 12.65 9.17
N LEU A 12 -0.21 12.73 8.46
CA LEU A 12 -1.54 12.77 9.07
C LEU A 12 -2.33 11.53 8.69
N THR A 13 -2.80 10.80 9.71
CA THR A 13 -3.77 9.70 9.56
C THR A 13 -5.17 10.23 9.88
N THR A 14 -6.08 10.22 8.92
CA THR A 14 -7.49 10.57 9.14
C THR A 14 -8.29 9.35 9.59
N TYR A 15 -8.99 9.45 10.72
CA TYR A 15 -9.90 8.41 11.20
C TYR A 15 -11.21 8.42 10.38
N THR A 16 -11.52 7.33 9.67
CA THR A 16 -12.82 7.15 9.01
C THR A 16 -13.77 6.38 9.93
N PRO A 17 -14.97 6.90 10.23
CA PRO A 17 -15.86 6.32 11.25
C PRO A 17 -16.51 4.97 10.88
N HIS A 18 -16.36 4.51 9.63
CA HIS A 18 -16.99 3.26 9.16
C HIS A 18 -16.04 2.05 9.03
N HIS A 19 -14.73 2.25 9.17
CA HIS A 19 -13.78 1.13 9.22
C HIS A 19 -12.70 1.44 10.26
N THR A 20 -12.58 0.62 11.28
CA THR A 20 -11.52 0.71 12.32
C THR A 20 -10.14 0.33 11.78
N ARG A 21 -9.85 0.57 10.50
CA ARG A 21 -8.54 0.30 9.90
C ARG A 21 -7.54 1.29 10.46
N ILE A 22 -6.41 0.77 10.92
CA ILE A 22 -5.28 1.59 11.38
C ILE A 22 -4.33 1.71 10.18
N TYR A 23 -4.02 2.95 9.81
CA TYR A 23 -3.10 3.24 8.72
C TYR A 23 -1.75 3.66 9.30
N GLU A 24 -0.70 2.98 8.85
CA GLU A 24 0.68 3.35 9.13
C GLU A 24 1.37 3.73 7.83
N LEU A 25 2.06 4.86 7.89
CA LEU A 25 2.79 5.43 6.78
C LEU A 25 4.27 5.46 7.15
N ILE A 26 5.10 4.88 6.30
CA ILE A 26 6.53 4.75 6.55
C ILE A 26 7.25 5.45 5.42
N VAL A 27 8.04 6.48 5.74
CA VAL A 27 8.86 7.15 4.73
C VAL A 27 10.05 6.25 4.40
N ARG A 28 10.06 5.71 3.18
CA ARG A 28 11.12 4.82 2.69
C ARG A 28 12.23 5.57 1.97
N GLN A 29 11.93 6.78 1.50
CA GLN A 29 12.91 7.70 0.95
C GLN A 29 12.54 9.14 1.32
N GLU A 30 13.38 9.79 2.12
CA GLU A 30 13.23 11.18 2.54
C GLU A 30 13.70 12.14 1.43
N PRO A 31 12.98 13.25 1.18
CA PRO A 31 13.50 14.33 0.36
C PRO A 31 14.67 15.01 1.07
N LYS A 32 15.76 15.27 0.34
CA LYS A 32 16.98 15.89 0.93
C LYS A 32 17.16 17.33 0.50
N GLN A 33 16.96 17.58 -0.80
CA GLN A 33 17.18 18.88 -1.40
C GLN A 33 16.22 19.11 -2.56
N ALA A 34 15.96 20.37 -2.86
CA ALA A 34 15.29 20.76 -4.08
C ALA A 34 15.87 22.05 -4.61
N ARG A 35 15.68 22.30 -5.90
CA ARG A 35 15.95 23.62 -6.49
C ARG A 35 14.63 24.34 -6.67
N MET A 36 14.55 25.60 -6.22
CA MET A 36 13.36 26.39 -6.49
C MET A 36 13.13 26.49 -8.01
N CYS A 37 11.89 26.24 -8.41
CA CYS A 37 11.45 26.41 -9.79
C CYS A 37 11.01 27.85 -9.98
N GLY A 38 11.51 28.49 -11.04
CA GLY A 38 11.02 29.81 -11.43
C GLY A 38 9.52 29.81 -11.75
N VAL A 39 8.93 31.00 -11.82
CA VAL A 39 7.55 31.20 -12.27
C VAL A 39 7.56 31.55 -13.76
N GLY A 40 6.75 30.87 -14.57
CA GLY A 40 6.62 31.11 -16.02
C GLY A 40 6.93 29.91 -16.91
N GLY A 41 6.56 29.99 -18.20
CA GLY A 41 6.62 28.87 -19.16
C GLY A 41 8.02 28.39 -19.57
N LYS A 42 9.09 29.11 -19.20
CA LYS A 42 10.49 28.74 -19.45
C LYS A 42 11.27 28.44 -18.15
N ALA A 43 10.58 28.19 -17.04
CA ALA A 43 11.23 27.94 -15.77
C ALA A 43 12.01 26.61 -15.78
N ASP A 44 13.24 26.60 -15.25
CA ASP A 44 14.02 25.39 -14.95
C ASP A 44 13.31 24.63 -13.82
N ARG A 45 12.44 23.68 -14.17
CA ARG A 45 11.77 22.81 -13.21
C ARG A 45 12.67 21.63 -12.88
N ARG A 46 12.95 21.45 -11.59
CA ARG A 46 13.68 20.28 -11.09
C ARG A 46 12.86 19.62 -9.98
N PRO A 47 12.57 18.32 -10.09
CA PRO A 47 11.97 17.58 -9.01
C PRO A 47 12.85 17.64 -7.74
N ILE A 48 12.21 17.44 -6.60
CA ILE A 48 12.88 17.17 -5.33
C ILE A 48 13.74 15.92 -5.49
N ASP A 49 14.97 15.97 -4.98
CA ASP A 49 15.94 14.90 -5.06
C ASP A 49 16.45 14.50 -3.65
N PRO A 50 16.41 13.21 -3.29
CA PRO A 50 15.75 12.12 -4.00
C PRO A 50 14.21 12.22 -3.89
N PRO A 51 13.41 11.58 -4.78
CA PRO A 51 11.95 11.69 -4.76
C PRO A 51 11.35 11.07 -3.50
N PRO A 52 10.35 11.69 -2.85
CA PRO A 52 9.68 11.08 -1.70
C PRO A 52 9.03 9.73 -2.05
N ILE A 53 9.28 8.72 -1.22
CA ILE A 53 8.65 7.40 -1.31
C ILE A 53 8.07 7.04 0.05
N VAL A 54 6.79 6.68 0.07
CA VAL A 54 6.04 6.37 1.30
C VAL A 54 5.41 5.00 1.15
N GLN A 55 5.66 4.10 2.07
CA GLN A 55 4.98 2.81 2.16
C GLN A 55 3.71 2.96 3.00
N LEU A 56 2.63 2.33 2.53
CA LEU A 56 1.37 2.19 3.26
C LEU A 56 1.30 0.79 3.87
N ARG A 57 0.99 0.73 5.17
CA ARG A 57 0.54 -0.48 5.85
C ARG A 57 -0.86 -0.25 6.42
N VAL A 58 -1.78 -1.17 6.10
CA VAL A 58 -3.14 -1.17 6.64
C VAL A 58 -3.24 -2.31 7.64
N ILE A 59 -3.61 -1.99 8.88
CA ILE A 59 -3.78 -2.95 9.97
C ILE A 59 -5.26 -3.01 10.30
N ASP A 60 -5.87 -4.18 10.12
CA ASP A 60 -7.25 -4.41 10.54
C ASP A 60 -7.28 -5.03 11.95
N PRO A 61 -7.81 -4.32 12.97
CA PRO A 61 -7.85 -4.83 14.34
C PRO A 61 -8.69 -6.10 14.51
N HIS A 62 -9.60 -6.41 13.58
CA HIS A 62 -10.45 -7.60 13.68
C HIS A 62 -9.76 -8.91 13.27
N THR A 63 -8.59 -8.83 12.63
CA THR A 63 -7.86 -10.02 12.14
C THR A 63 -7.20 -10.85 13.24
N ASN A 64 -7.19 -10.37 14.50
CA ASN A 64 -6.43 -10.97 15.61
C ASN A 64 -7.28 -11.69 16.69
N SER A 65 -8.46 -12.22 16.35
CA SER A 65 -9.32 -12.90 17.36
C SER A 65 -9.28 -14.43 17.32
N SER A 66 -8.52 -15.08 16.44
CA SER A 66 -8.67 -16.54 16.18
C SER A 66 -7.40 -17.39 16.17
N SER A 67 -6.29 -16.95 16.78
CA SER A 67 -5.07 -17.77 16.92
C SER A 67 -4.62 -17.95 18.38
N VAL A 68 -5.51 -18.43 19.26
CA VAL A 68 -5.09 -19.11 20.49
C VAL A 68 -5.69 -20.52 20.50
N SER A 69 -5.05 -21.43 19.80
CA SER A 69 -5.15 -22.87 20.09
C SER A 69 -3.83 -23.32 20.73
N THR A 70 -3.89 -23.43 22.04
CA THR A 70 -2.87 -23.99 22.93
C THR A 70 -2.57 -25.43 22.50
N SER A 71 -1.44 -25.68 21.82
CA SER A 71 -0.97 -27.03 21.52
C SER A 71 -0.13 -27.56 22.69
N SER A 72 -0.82 -28.04 23.71
CA SER A 72 -0.25 -28.92 24.74
C SER A 72 -0.38 -30.38 24.33
N ALA A 73 0.74 -31.11 24.44
CA ALA A 73 0.88 -32.54 24.70
C ALA A 73 0.87 -33.56 23.52
N SER A 74 2.07 -34.10 23.29
CA SER A 74 2.43 -35.54 23.43
C SER A 74 1.94 -36.58 22.40
N ALA A 75 2.91 -37.23 21.74
CA ALA A 75 2.80 -38.45 20.93
C ALA A 75 2.34 -39.70 21.72
N PRO A 76 1.89 -40.78 21.05
CA PRO A 76 2.81 -41.90 20.73
C PRO A 76 2.56 -42.60 19.36
N PRO A 77 3.44 -43.54 18.93
CA PRO A 77 3.42 -44.15 17.59
C PRO A 77 2.80 -45.58 17.55
N SER A 78 2.30 -46.01 16.39
CA SER A 78 1.91 -47.41 16.13
C SER A 78 2.20 -47.88 14.68
N THR A 79 3.29 -48.63 14.58
CA THR A 79 3.65 -49.87 13.84
C THR A 79 2.82 -50.50 12.69
N ALA A 80 3.55 -51.00 11.67
CA ALA A 80 3.32 -52.13 10.72
C ALA A 80 2.21 -51.99 9.63
N GLY A 81 2.32 -52.50 8.39
CA GLY A 81 3.31 -53.30 7.64
C GLY A 81 2.68 -53.77 6.30
N GLY A 82 3.48 -54.23 5.33
CA GLY A 82 3.08 -55.27 4.37
C GLY A 82 2.58 -54.93 2.94
N SER A 83 3.53 -54.97 1.99
CA SER A 83 3.55 -55.72 0.70
C SER A 83 2.47 -55.62 -0.41
N SER A 84 3.00 -55.45 -1.65
CA SER A 84 2.78 -56.22 -2.90
C SER A 84 1.94 -55.62 -4.07
N SER A 85 2.63 -55.44 -5.24
CA SER A 85 2.32 -55.76 -6.67
C SER A 85 0.86 -55.73 -7.19
N SER A 86 0.46 -55.39 -8.43
CA SER A 86 1.10 -55.24 -9.76
C SER A 86 0.04 -54.87 -10.84
N HIS A 87 0.41 -54.05 -11.83
CA HIS A 87 0.10 -54.07 -13.29
C HIS A 87 -1.34 -54.27 -13.91
N THR A 88 -1.88 -53.17 -14.52
CA THR A 88 -2.43 -52.96 -15.91
C THR A 88 -3.67 -53.69 -16.51
N PRO A 89 -4.37 -53.20 -17.59
CA PRO A 89 -4.50 -51.87 -18.24
C PRO A 89 -6.00 -51.51 -18.63
N PRO A 90 -6.39 -50.74 -19.70
CA PRO A 90 -7.43 -49.71 -19.61
C PRO A 90 -8.79 -50.10 -20.26
N SER A 91 -9.86 -49.39 -19.92
CA SER A 91 -11.16 -49.55 -20.62
C SER A 91 -11.73 -48.19 -20.99
N THR A 92 -11.92 -48.02 -22.30
CA THR A 92 -12.47 -46.85 -23.00
C THR A 92 -13.87 -46.47 -22.51
N PRO A 93 -14.22 -45.17 -22.39
CA PRO A 93 -15.58 -44.76 -22.01
C PRO A 93 -16.53 -44.71 -23.23
N PRO A 94 -17.84 -45.04 -23.08
CA PRO A 94 -18.87 -44.69 -24.05
C PRO A 94 -19.32 -43.22 -23.91
N PRO A 95 -19.91 -42.59 -24.96
CA PRO A 95 -20.30 -41.18 -24.96
C PRO A 95 -21.55 -40.91 -24.10
N PRO A 96 -21.75 -39.67 -23.59
CA PRO A 96 -22.87 -39.35 -22.72
C PRO A 96 -24.15 -39.04 -23.51
N THR A 97 -25.19 -39.84 -23.31
CA THR A 97 -26.56 -39.53 -23.70
C THR A 97 -27.30 -38.83 -22.55
N ALA A 98 -27.91 -37.70 -22.90
CA ALA A 98 -29.07 -37.06 -22.26
C ALA A 98 -28.97 -36.67 -20.77
N ALA A 99 -28.94 -35.35 -20.57
CA ALA A 99 -29.13 -34.67 -19.30
C ALA A 99 -30.40 -35.12 -18.56
N THR A 100 -30.26 -35.47 -17.29
CA THR A 100 -31.37 -35.49 -16.32
C THR A 100 -30.81 -35.01 -14.98
N HIS A 101 -31.40 -33.91 -14.51
CA HIS A 101 -31.24 -33.21 -13.23
C HIS A 101 -30.51 -33.95 -12.10
N SER A 102 -29.37 -33.39 -11.67
CA SER A 102 -28.78 -33.67 -10.35
C SER A 102 -28.35 -32.37 -9.65
N HIS A 103 -29.13 -32.03 -8.63
CA HIS A 103 -28.78 -31.35 -7.39
C HIS A 103 -27.33 -30.82 -7.27
N TYR A 104 -27.12 -29.51 -7.45
CA TYR A 104 -25.90 -28.84 -6.99
C TYR A 104 -26.00 -28.64 -5.47
N PRO A 105 -25.07 -29.19 -4.65
CA PRO A 105 -24.98 -28.76 -3.27
C PRO A 105 -24.53 -27.29 -3.24
N ASN A 106 -25.25 -26.47 -2.48
CA ASN A 106 -24.89 -25.08 -2.22
C ASN A 106 -23.46 -25.02 -1.68
N HIS A 107 -22.51 -24.60 -2.54
CA HIS A 107 -21.19 -24.21 -2.09
C HIS A 107 -21.32 -22.81 -1.50
N GLU A 108 -21.60 -22.75 -0.20
CA GLU A 108 -21.36 -21.55 0.59
C GLU A 108 -19.87 -21.20 0.43
N PRO A 109 -19.51 -19.98 -0.01
CA PRO A 109 -18.11 -19.60 -0.11
C PRO A 109 -17.55 -19.55 1.32
N GLY A 110 -16.85 -20.63 1.70
CA GLY A 110 -16.14 -20.70 2.96
C GLY A 110 -15.21 -19.49 3.11
N PRO A 111 -14.92 -19.06 4.35
CA PRO A 111 -14.02 -17.93 4.60
C PRO A 111 -12.69 -18.19 3.88
N PRO A 112 -12.09 -17.16 3.24
CA PRO A 112 -10.84 -17.33 2.52
C PRO A 112 -9.78 -17.92 3.46
N SER A 113 -9.18 -19.01 3.03
CA SER A 113 -8.32 -19.90 3.82
C SER A 113 -6.97 -19.30 4.24
N ASP A 114 -6.62 -18.10 3.75
CA ASP A 114 -5.35 -17.44 4.03
C ASP A 114 -5.54 -16.06 4.67
N PRO A 115 -5.30 -15.92 5.99
CA PRO A 115 -5.29 -14.62 6.68
C PRO A 115 -4.34 -13.60 6.01
N ALA A 116 -3.26 -14.09 5.40
CA ALA A 116 -2.31 -13.27 4.64
C ALA A 116 -2.95 -12.64 3.38
N ALA A 117 -3.85 -13.36 2.71
CA ALA A 117 -4.55 -12.86 1.52
C ALA A 117 -5.54 -11.73 1.89
N TYR A 118 -6.21 -11.82 3.04
CA TYR A 118 -7.09 -10.75 3.53
C TYR A 118 -6.28 -9.52 3.98
N ALA A 119 -5.16 -9.73 4.68
CA ALA A 119 -4.29 -8.67 5.16
C ALA A 119 -3.72 -7.81 4.02
N GLN A 120 -3.60 -8.34 2.80
CA GLN A 120 -3.15 -7.61 1.62
C GLN A 120 -4.27 -7.11 0.70
N SER A 121 -5.54 -7.31 1.04
CA SER A 121 -6.69 -6.85 0.23
C SER A 121 -6.64 -5.36 -0.11
N TYR A 122 -6.04 -4.54 0.76
CA TYR A 122 -5.87 -3.10 0.54
C TYR A 122 -4.99 -2.76 -0.68
N LEU A 123 -4.08 -3.65 -1.10
CA LEU A 123 -3.21 -3.42 -2.28
C LEU A 123 -4.01 -3.33 -3.58
N GLN A 124 -5.19 -3.96 -3.61
CA GLN A 124 -6.09 -3.91 -4.77
C GLN A 124 -7.07 -2.74 -4.70
N ASN A 125 -7.08 -1.96 -3.61
CA ASN A 125 -7.99 -0.83 -3.44
C ASN A 125 -7.52 0.37 -4.30
N PRO A 126 -8.25 0.73 -5.37
CA PRO A 126 -7.86 1.82 -6.26
C PRO A 126 -8.16 3.20 -5.68
N TYR A 127 -8.83 3.27 -4.52
CA TYR A 127 -9.35 4.50 -3.94
C TYR A 127 -8.37 5.20 -3.00
N TYR A 128 -7.19 4.60 -2.73
CA TYR A 128 -6.14 5.26 -1.98
C TYR A 128 -5.29 6.18 -2.84
N PHE A 129 -5.16 7.42 -2.39
CA PHE A 129 -4.21 8.37 -2.96
C PHE A 129 -3.57 9.20 -1.84
N MET A 130 -2.38 9.71 -2.11
CA MET A 130 -1.63 10.56 -1.19
C MET A 130 -1.37 11.92 -1.82
N PHE A 131 -1.60 12.98 -1.05
CA PHE A 131 -1.29 14.36 -1.44
C PHE A 131 -0.08 14.87 -0.68
N ALA A 132 0.83 15.51 -1.40
CA ALA A 132 2.02 16.15 -0.87
C ALA A 132 1.87 17.68 -0.91
N SER A 133 2.11 18.32 0.24
CA SER A 133 2.13 19.78 0.38
C SER A 133 3.35 20.26 1.16
N LEU A 134 3.74 21.52 0.97
CA LEU A 134 4.78 22.12 1.80
C LEU A 134 4.19 22.57 3.14
N ALA A 135 4.95 22.38 4.19
CA ALA A 135 4.65 22.89 5.52
C ALA A 135 5.85 23.69 6.06
N LYS A 136 5.59 24.58 7.00
CA LYS A 136 6.66 25.25 7.74
C LYS A 136 7.44 24.25 8.59
N PRO A 137 8.74 24.50 8.85
CA PRO A 137 9.60 23.56 9.56
C PRO A 137 9.28 23.44 11.06
N ASP A 138 8.65 24.46 11.67
CA ASP A 138 8.49 24.58 13.12
C ASP A 138 7.10 24.20 13.63
N ASP A 139 6.04 24.51 12.88
CA ASP A 139 4.63 24.39 13.31
C ASP A 139 3.78 23.52 12.36
N ASP A 140 4.39 22.90 11.35
CA ASP A 140 3.71 22.10 10.32
C ASP A 140 2.56 22.83 9.59
N ALA A 141 2.51 24.17 9.65
CA ALA A 141 1.47 24.94 8.97
C ALA A 141 1.65 24.83 7.45
N GLU A 142 0.58 24.42 6.76
CA GLU A 142 0.60 24.23 5.30
C GLU A 142 0.78 25.54 4.53
N LEU A 143 1.62 25.47 3.50
CA LEU A 143 1.97 26.56 2.61
C LEU A 143 1.46 26.24 1.20
N HIS A 144 0.20 26.60 0.93
CA HIS A 144 -0.43 26.34 -0.36
C HIS A 144 -0.02 27.33 -1.44
N TRP A 145 0.10 28.61 -1.09
CA TRP A 145 0.25 29.72 -2.03
C TRP A 145 1.52 30.53 -1.77
N LEU A 146 2.13 31.01 -2.85
CA LEU A 146 3.17 32.04 -2.79
C LEU A 146 2.59 33.34 -2.22
N LYS A 147 3.48 34.29 -1.90
CA LYS A 147 3.10 35.63 -1.42
C LYS A 147 2.20 36.41 -2.39
N ASP A 148 2.11 35.99 -3.66
CA ASP A 148 1.23 36.58 -4.67
C ASP A 148 -0.24 36.14 -4.53
N GLY A 149 -0.54 35.14 -3.70
CA GLY A 149 -1.88 34.59 -3.48
C GLY A 149 -2.50 33.88 -4.70
N ARG A 150 -1.73 33.66 -5.77
CA ARG A 150 -2.23 33.10 -7.05
C ARG A 150 -1.46 31.87 -7.49
N THR A 151 -0.18 31.81 -7.15
CA THR A 151 0.71 30.72 -7.56
C THR A 151 0.86 29.73 -6.41
N ARG A 152 0.74 28.43 -6.69
CA ARG A 152 0.98 27.41 -5.66
C ARG A 152 2.45 27.33 -5.28
N CYS A 153 2.75 26.96 -4.04
CA CYS A 153 4.15 26.73 -3.61
C CYS A 153 4.76 25.49 -4.26
N THR A 154 3.95 24.50 -4.62
CA THR A 154 4.35 23.26 -5.29
C THR A 154 3.95 23.25 -6.77
N THR A 155 4.61 22.40 -7.55
CA THR A 155 4.28 22.16 -8.96
C THR A 155 4.68 20.76 -9.38
N GLY A 156 4.16 20.31 -10.52
CA GLY A 156 4.32 18.93 -10.98
C GLY A 156 3.27 18.01 -10.35
N SER A 157 3.60 16.74 -10.15
CA SER A 157 2.69 15.74 -9.60
C SER A 157 2.72 15.74 -8.07
N VAL A 158 1.78 16.48 -7.48
CA VAL A 158 1.58 16.61 -6.03
C VAL A 158 0.67 15.53 -5.44
N VAL A 159 0.07 14.70 -6.28
CA VAL A 159 -0.77 13.55 -5.89
C VAL A 159 -0.13 12.27 -6.42
N SER A 160 -0.15 11.22 -5.62
CA SER A 160 0.30 9.88 -5.98
C SER A 160 -0.80 8.86 -5.69
N SER A 161 -1.06 7.96 -6.63
CA SER A 161 -1.89 6.77 -6.40
C SER A 161 -1.10 5.69 -5.66
N LEU A 162 -1.79 4.70 -5.09
CA LEU A 162 -1.13 3.54 -4.51
C LEU A 162 -0.52 2.65 -5.62
N TYR A 163 0.78 2.42 -5.55
CA TYR A 163 1.51 1.46 -6.39
C TYR A 163 1.74 0.16 -5.63
N HIS A 164 1.36 -0.96 -6.22
CA HIS A 164 1.69 -2.28 -5.70
C HIS A 164 3.07 -2.70 -6.24
N LEU A 165 4.07 -2.72 -5.36
CA LEU A 165 5.46 -3.06 -5.69
C LEU A 165 5.99 -4.13 -4.73
N LYS A 166 7.10 -4.77 -5.11
CA LYS A 166 7.85 -5.70 -4.26
C LYS A 166 8.79 -4.91 -3.34
N ASP A 167 8.78 -5.21 -2.04
CA ASP A 167 9.65 -4.57 -1.05
C ASP A 167 10.99 -5.32 -0.89
N PRO A 168 12.11 -4.78 -1.40
CA PRO A 168 13.41 -5.44 -1.29
C PRO A 168 13.94 -5.50 0.15
N GLN A 169 13.41 -4.69 1.08
CA GLN A 169 13.82 -4.71 2.49
C GLN A 169 12.99 -5.70 3.33
N HIS A 170 11.90 -6.23 2.78
CA HIS A 170 11.02 -7.22 3.41
C HIS A 170 10.87 -8.45 2.51
N ASN A 171 11.98 -9.14 2.24
CA ASN A 171 12.00 -10.43 1.53
C ASN A 171 11.25 -10.44 0.17
N ASN A 172 11.20 -9.30 -0.54
CA ASN A 172 10.41 -9.11 -1.76
C ASN A 172 8.91 -9.40 -1.56
N GLU A 173 8.35 -9.11 -0.39
CA GLU A 173 6.91 -9.17 -0.17
C GLU A 173 6.20 -8.03 -0.89
N ASP A 174 4.94 -8.27 -1.24
CA ASP A 174 4.07 -7.29 -1.86
C ASP A 174 3.71 -6.17 -0.87
N ALA A 175 3.88 -4.92 -1.28
CA ALA A 175 3.58 -3.75 -0.47
C ALA A 175 3.06 -2.57 -1.31
N GLY A 176 2.34 -1.68 -0.64
CA GLY A 176 1.76 -0.48 -1.23
C GLY A 176 2.67 0.72 -1.05
N PHE A 177 2.96 1.44 -2.13
CA PHE A 177 3.84 2.61 -2.11
C PHE A 177 3.19 3.81 -2.81
N PHE A 178 3.41 5.00 -2.26
CA PHE A 178 3.19 6.28 -2.92
C PHE A 178 4.54 6.85 -3.34
N VAL A 179 4.66 7.25 -4.59
CA VAL A 179 5.91 7.75 -5.19
C VAL A 179 5.67 9.13 -5.78
N PHE A 180 6.56 10.08 -5.50
CA PHE A 180 6.49 11.46 -5.97
C PHE A 180 7.70 11.80 -6.88
N PRO A 181 7.78 11.22 -8.09
CA PRO A 181 8.96 11.37 -8.96
C PRO A 181 9.06 12.75 -9.61
N ASP A 182 7.97 13.51 -9.61
CA ASP A 182 7.86 14.80 -10.29
C ASP A 182 7.26 15.88 -9.38
N LEU A 183 7.65 15.88 -8.10
CA LEU A 183 7.27 16.92 -7.16
C LEU A 183 8.33 18.01 -7.13
N SER A 184 7.95 19.26 -7.35
CA SER A 184 8.86 20.42 -7.35
C SER A 184 8.34 21.56 -6.46
N VAL A 185 9.24 22.41 -5.99
CA VAL A 185 8.93 23.59 -5.15
C VAL A 185 9.23 24.89 -5.89
N ARG A 186 8.44 25.93 -5.66
CA ARG A 186 8.60 27.27 -6.28
C ARG A 186 9.18 28.32 -5.32
N THR A 187 9.51 27.92 -4.10
CA THR A 187 10.01 28.81 -3.05
C THR A 187 11.39 28.38 -2.56
N GLU A 188 12.26 29.35 -2.29
CA GLU A 188 13.45 29.12 -1.46
C GLU A 188 13.06 29.08 0.02
N GLY A 189 13.82 28.38 0.84
CA GLY A 189 13.62 28.32 2.29
C GLY A 189 13.70 26.91 2.87
N SER A 190 13.53 26.78 4.18
CA SER A 190 13.43 25.48 4.86
C SER A 190 11.98 25.09 5.05
N TYR A 191 11.67 23.83 4.75
CA TYR A 191 10.29 23.33 4.75
C TYR A 191 10.20 21.91 5.29
N ARG A 192 9.00 21.48 5.62
CA ARG A 192 8.60 20.08 5.80
C ARG A 192 7.76 19.66 4.60
N LEU A 193 7.79 18.38 4.25
CA LEU A 193 6.83 17.82 3.30
C LEU A 193 5.72 17.14 4.09
N LYS A 194 4.50 17.65 3.97
CA LYS A 194 3.34 17.07 4.61
C LYS A 194 2.65 16.11 3.66
N LEU A 195 2.52 14.86 4.10
CA LEU A 195 1.99 13.74 3.33
C LEU A 195 0.66 13.32 3.92
N SER A 196 -0.41 13.53 3.17
CA SER A 196 -1.79 13.28 3.60
C SER A 196 -2.39 12.14 2.80
N LEU A 197 -2.79 11.06 3.47
CA LEU A 197 -3.47 9.92 2.87
C LEU A 197 -4.97 10.19 2.78
N PHE A 198 -5.57 9.79 1.66
CA PHE A 198 -7.01 9.85 1.42
C PHE A 198 -7.50 8.51 0.86
N GLU A 199 -8.74 8.18 1.20
CA GLU A 199 -9.50 7.07 0.62
C GLU A 199 -10.81 7.64 0.05
N VAL A 200 -11.07 7.42 -1.23
CA VAL A 200 -12.36 7.79 -1.83
C VAL A 200 -13.42 6.77 -1.38
N VAL A 201 -14.47 7.25 -0.72
CA VAL A 201 -15.63 6.44 -0.35
C VAL A 201 -16.72 6.67 -1.40
N GLY A 202 -17.13 5.60 -2.08
CA GLY A 202 -18.23 5.59 -3.05
C GLY A 202 -19.59 5.38 -2.42
#